data_AF-A0A534WGU0-F1
#
_entry.id   AF-A0A534WGU0-F1
#
_cell.length_a   1.000
_cell.length_b   1.000
_cell.length_c   1.000
_cell.angle_alpha   90.00
_cell.angle_beta   90.00
_cell.angle_gamma   90.00
#
_symmetry.space_group_name_H-M   'P 1'
#
loop_
_entity.id
_entity.type
_entity.pdbx_description
1 polymer ?
#
loop_
_entity_poly.entity_id
_entity_poly.type
_entity_poly.pdbx_seq_one_letter_code
_entity_poly.pdbx_strand_id
1 'polypeptide(L)'
;MPPATVPSRDALHRLLDALQTLIREHLALARVELKQDLRTMGRDLATGAAGVPLLAVGFLLLMFAIASLLSIWLPAWAAFGIVALVNLAAGGAITWSASRRVAHSRIGLPCTAEEIRRDREWMAALKNPAGGNPANASPAAALSQSGSRPDVTPQ
;
A
#
# COMPACT_ATOMS: atom_id res chain seq x y z
N MET A 1 -38.03 6.57 -47.00
CA MET A 1 -36.60 6.60 -46.64
C MET A 1 -36.47 7.21 -45.26
N PRO A 2 -36.21 6.44 -44.19
CA PRO A 2 -35.87 7.03 -42.91
C PRO A 2 -34.45 7.66 -42.97
N PRO A 3 -34.27 8.91 -42.49
CA PRO A 3 -32.99 9.61 -42.52
C PRO A 3 -31.99 9.04 -41.48
N ALA A 4 -30.71 9.01 -41.84
CA ALA A 4 -29.60 8.66 -40.97
C ALA A 4 -29.23 9.81 -39.98
N THR A 5 -28.45 9.49 -38.93
CA THR A 5 -27.77 10.35 -37.91
C THR A 5 -28.61 10.66 -36.65
N VAL A 6 -28.22 10.42 -35.38
CA VAL A 6 -26.94 10.18 -34.68
C VAL A 6 -27.15 9.33 -33.39
N PRO A 7 -26.80 8.03 -33.36
CA PRO A 7 -26.92 7.16 -32.17
C PRO A 7 -25.74 7.19 -31.18
N SER A 8 -24.72 8.02 -31.40
CA SER A 8 -23.43 7.97 -30.69
C SER A 8 -23.45 8.60 -29.29
N ARG A 9 -24.31 9.60 -29.06
CA ARG A 9 -24.44 10.28 -27.77
C ARG A 9 -25.11 9.41 -26.71
N ASP A 10 -26.12 8.65 -27.11
CA ASP A 10 -26.86 7.76 -26.21
C ASP A 10 -26.02 6.55 -25.77
N ALA A 11 -25.17 6.04 -26.66
CA ALA A 11 -24.21 4.99 -26.33
C ALA A 11 -23.15 5.48 -25.32
N LEU A 12 -22.63 6.70 -25.49
CA LEU A 12 -21.70 7.32 -24.54
C LEU A 12 -22.33 7.53 -23.16
N HIS A 13 -23.58 8.02 -23.10
CA HIS A 13 -24.29 8.17 -21.83
C HIS A 13 -24.49 6.83 -21.13
N ARG A 14 -24.86 5.76 -21.86
CA ARG A 14 -25.00 4.41 -21.30
C ARG A 14 -23.68 3.84 -20.77
N LEU A 15 -22.56 4.08 -21.46
CA LEU A 15 -21.23 3.67 -20.99
C LEU A 15 -20.78 4.45 -19.75
N LEU A 16 -21.04 5.76 -19.72
CA LEU A 16 -20.77 6.61 -18.56
C LEU A 16 -21.59 6.17 -17.34
N ASP A 17 -22.87 5.87 -17.54
CA ASP A 17 -23.75 5.39 -16.48
C ASP A 17 -23.33 4.00 -15.97
N ALA A 18 -22.93 3.10 -16.87
CA ALA A 18 -22.40 1.78 -16.51
C ALA A 18 -21.08 1.88 -15.73
N LEU A 19 -20.16 2.76 -16.17
CA LEU A 19 -18.88 2.98 -15.49
C LEU A 19 -19.09 3.62 -14.10
N GLN A 20 -19.98 4.61 -13.99
CA GLN A 20 -20.34 5.20 -12.69
C GLN A 20 -20.93 4.16 -11.75
N THR A 21 -21.77 3.26 -12.26
CA THR A 21 -22.39 2.19 -11.47
C THR A 21 -21.31 1.22 -10.96
N LEU A 22 -20.41 0.78 -11.82
CA LEU A 22 -19.33 -0.14 -11.47
C LEU A 22 -18.36 0.48 -10.43
N ILE A 23 -17.98 1.75 -10.61
CA ILE A 23 -17.10 2.46 -9.67
C ILE A 23 -17.79 2.62 -8.31
N ARG A 24 -19.08 2.97 -8.29
CA ARG A 24 -19.84 3.08 -7.03
C ARG A 24 -19.93 1.74 -6.32
N GLU A 25 -20.07 0.65 -7.05
CA GLU A 25 -20.14 -0.70 -6.51
C GLU A 25 -18.79 -1.17 -5.93
N HIS A 26 -17.69 -1.01 -6.67
CA HIS A 26 -16.35 -1.30 -6.16
C HIS A 26 -15.98 -0.43 -4.95
N LEU A 27 -16.39 0.85 -4.96
CA LEU A 27 -16.16 1.74 -3.81
C LEU A 27 -17.03 1.36 -2.61
N ALA A 28 -18.27 0.92 -2.83
CA ALA A 28 -19.13 0.41 -1.78
C ALA A 28 -18.53 -0.86 -1.17
N LEU A 29 -18.01 -1.78 -2.00
CA LEU A 29 -17.33 -2.99 -1.55
C LEU A 29 -16.05 -2.67 -0.77
N ALA A 30 -15.18 -1.82 -1.32
CA ALA A 30 -13.93 -1.40 -0.67
C ALA A 30 -14.17 -0.68 0.66
N ARG A 31 -15.25 0.11 0.77
CA ARG A 31 -15.66 0.73 2.04
C ARG A 31 -16.11 -0.30 3.07
N VAL A 32 -16.84 -1.34 2.64
CA VAL A 32 -17.27 -2.43 3.53
C VAL A 32 -16.06 -3.23 4.01
N GLU A 33 -15.16 -3.59 3.11
CA GLU A 33 -13.94 -4.33 3.42
C GLU A 33 -13.02 -3.51 4.34
N LEU A 34 -12.78 -2.24 4.03
CA LEU A 34 -12.01 -1.34 4.91
C LEU A 34 -12.63 -1.23 6.31
N LYS A 35 -13.96 -1.12 6.39
CA LYS A 35 -14.67 -1.09 7.69
C LYS A 35 -14.53 -2.41 8.44
N GLN A 36 -14.52 -3.53 7.73
CA GLN A 36 -14.35 -4.86 8.30
C GLN A 36 -12.91 -5.09 8.78
N ASP A 37 -11.91 -4.64 8.01
CA ASP A 37 -10.50 -4.64 8.39
C ASP A 37 -10.26 -3.76 9.62
N LEU A 38 -10.77 -2.53 9.62
CA LEU A 38 -10.71 -1.63 10.78
C LEU A 38 -11.36 -2.24 12.01
N ARG A 39 -12.51 -2.91 11.85
CA ARG A 39 -13.20 -3.58 12.96
C ARG A 39 -12.44 -4.80 13.46
N THR A 40 -11.81 -5.55 12.56
CA THR A 40 -11.02 -6.74 12.89
C THR A 40 -9.74 -6.31 13.60
N MET A 41 -8.97 -5.37 13.04
CA MET A 41 -7.81 -4.75 13.68
C MET A 41 -8.17 -4.13 15.03
N GLY A 42 -9.28 -3.40 15.12
CA GLY A 42 -9.73 -2.80 16.38
C GLY A 42 -10.12 -3.85 17.42
N ARG A 43 -10.74 -4.96 17.00
CA ARG A 43 -11.10 -6.06 17.89
C ARG A 43 -9.88 -6.85 18.33
N ASP A 44 -8.96 -7.15 17.42
CA ASP A 44 -7.72 -7.88 17.71
C ASP A 44 -6.80 -7.05 18.61
N LEU A 45 -6.78 -5.72 18.42
CA LEU A 45 -6.10 -4.80 19.32
C LEU A 45 -6.83 -4.73 20.67
N ALA A 46 -8.17 -4.72 20.72
CA ALA A 46 -8.91 -4.68 21.97
C ALA A 46 -8.78 -5.98 22.79
N THR A 47 -8.84 -7.15 22.15
CA THR A 47 -8.69 -8.45 22.81
C THR A 47 -7.23 -8.73 23.17
N GLY A 48 -6.28 -8.36 22.31
CA GLY A 48 -4.84 -8.46 22.58
C GLY A 48 -4.34 -7.44 23.62
N ALA A 49 -4.93 -6.25 23.68
CA ALA A 49 -4.53 -5.19 24.60
C ALA A 49 -5.29 -5.20 25.94
N ALA A 50 -6.25 -6.08 26.16
CA ALA A 50 -6.97 -6.16 27.44
C ALA A 50 -6.03 -6.36 28.65
N GLY A 51 -4.90 -7.06 28.45
CA GLY A 51 -3.87 -7.24 29.47
C GLY A 51 -2.85 -6.10 29.57
N VAL A 52 -2.79 -5.19 28.58
CA VAL A 52 -1.77 -4.12 28.52
C VAL A 52 -1.85 -3.15 29.69
N PRO A 53 -3.04 -2.68 30.14
CA PRO A 53 -3.14 -1.81 31.30
C PRO A 53 -2.60 -2.49 32.58
N LEU A 54 -2.94 -3.76 32.80
CA LEU A 54 -2.50 -4.49 33.99
C LEU A 54 -0.98 -4.75 33.96
N LEU A 55 -0.44 -5.11 32.79
CA LEU A 55 1.00 -5.24 32.59
C LEU A 55 1.73 -3.92 32.79
N ALA A 56 1.18 -2.81 32.30
CA ALA A 56 1.76 -1.47 32.49
C ALA A 56 1.81 -1.11 33.98
N VAL A 57 0.72 -1.33 34.72
CA VAL A 57 0.69 -1.11 36.17
C VAL A 57 1.72 -2.00 36.88
N GLY A 58 1.75 -3.30 36.60
CA GLY A 58 2.73 -4.22 37.18
C GLY A 58 4.18 -3.83 36.88
N PHE A 59 4.46 -3.39 35.65
CA PHE A 59 5.77 -2.90 35.24
C PHE A 59 6.19 -1.64 36.00
N LEU A 60 5.28 -0.66 36.17
CA LEU A 60 5.54 0.55 36.96
C LEU A 60 5.85 0.21 38.42
N LEU A 61 5.07 -0.67 39.05
CA LEU A 61 5.33 -1.14 40.41
C LEU A 61 6.68 -1.86 40.52
N LEU A 62 7.02 -2.69 39.55
CA LEU A 62 8.31 -3.38 39.52
C LEU A 62 9.48 -2.39 39.40
N MET A 63 9.38 -1.40 38.51
CA MET A 63 10.41 -0.35 38.38
C MET A 63 10.53 0.48 39.66
N PHE A 64 9.41 0.81 40.30
CA PHE A 64 9.40 1.51 41.58
C PHE A 64 10.06 0.69 42.69
N ALA A 65 9.79 -0.62 42.75
CA ALA A 65 10.42 -1.53 43.70
C ALA A 65 11.94 -1.63 43.49
N ILE A 66 12.39 -1.75 42.23
CA ILE A 66 13.81 -1.77 41.89
C ILE A 66 14.49 -0.45 42.28
N ALA A 67 13.88 0.70 41.95
CA ALA A 67 14.43 2.00 42.32
C ALA A 67 14.51 2.18 43.85
N SER A 68 13.48 1.73 44.57
CA SER A 68 13.45 1.77 46.03
C SER A 68 14.52 0.87 46.66
N LEU A 69 14.74 -0.33 46.11
CA LEU A 69 15.80 -1.24 46.55
C LEU A 69 17.19 -0.65 46.31
N LEU A 70 17.38 0.00 45.17
CA LEU A 70 18.64 0.64 44.81
C LEU A 70 18.91 1.89 45.68
N SER A 71 17.86 2.56 46.15
CA SER A 71 17.94 3.69 47.07
C SER A 71 18.46 3.31 48.48
N ILE A 72 18.62 2.03 48.81
CA ILE A 72 19.29 1.60 50.05
C ILE A 72 20.79 1.94 50.01
N TRP A 73 21.39 1.89 48.82
CA TRP A 73 22.83 2.06 48.62
C TRP A 73 23.21 3.43 48.04
N LEU A 74 22.26 4.13 47.42
CA LEU A 74 22.44 5.44 46.79
C LEU A 74 21.32 6.41 47.20
N PRO A 75 21.53 7.74 47.05
CA PRO A 75 20.45 8.71 47.19
C PRO A 75 19.27 8.40 46.27
N ALA A 76 18.04 8.58 46.75
CA ALA A 76 16.82 8.26 46.00
C ALA A 76 16.81 8.89 44.60
N TRP A 77 17.22 10.16 44.48
CA TRP A 77 17.28 10.85 43.19
C TRP A 77 18.18 10.15 42.16
N ALA A 78 19.31 9.58 42.61
CA ALA A 78 20.24 8.86 41.73
C ALA A 78 19.68 7.49 41.34
N ALA A 79 19.05 6.78 42.28
CA ALA A 79 18.42 5.49 42.02
C ALA A 79 17.29 5.60 40.97
N PHE A 80 16.37 6.55 41.14
CA PHE A 80 15.32 6.82 40.16
C PHE A 80 15.88 7.32 38.82
N GLY A 81 16.93 8.15 38.86
CA GLY A 81 17.61 8.64 37.66
C GLY A 81 18.21 7.51 36.81
N ILE A 82 18.88 6.53 37.44
CA ILE A 82 19.46 5.38 36.74
C ILE A 82 18.37 4.52 36.09
N VAL A 83 17.32 4.17 36.85
CA VAL A 83 16.21 3.36 36.34
C VAL A 83 15.51 4.07 35.17
N ALA A 84 15.31 5.38 35.27
CA ALA A 84 14.75 6.19 34.20
C ALA A 84 15.64 6.18 32.95
N LEU A 85 16.95 6.36 33.11
CA LEU A 85 17.89 6.37 31.99
C LEU A 85 17.96 5.00 31.28
N VAL A 86 17.96 3.91 32.03
CA VAL A 86 17.91 2.54 31.49
C VAL A 86 16.61 2.32 30.69
N ASN A 87 15.47 2.74 31.23
CA ASN A 87 14.19 2.64 30.53
C ASN A 87 14.16 3.49 29.26
N LEU A 88 14.72 4.71 29.32
CA LEU A 88 14.78 5.61 28.18
C LEU A 88 15.70 5.06 27.08
N ALA A 89 16.82 4.44 27.45
CA ALA A 89 17.73 3.77 26.53
C ALA A 89 17.07 2.54 25.89
N ALA A 90 16.41 1.69 26.69
CA ALA A 90 15.71 0.51 26.20
C ALA A 90 14.54 0.88 25.28
N GLY A 91 13.66 1.78 25.73
CA GLY A 91 12.53 2.27 24.95
C GLY A 91 12.97 3.03 23.69
N GLY A 92 14.03 3.83 23.80
CA GLY A 92 14.66 4.53 22.68
C GLY A 92 15.24 3.55 21.65
N ALA A 93 15.95 2.51 22.10
CA ALA A 93 16.50 1.47 21.23
C ALA A 93 15.40 0.68 20.52
N ILE A 94 14.34 0.29 21.22
CA ILE A 94 13.19 -0.41 20.62
C ILE A 94 12.53 0.50 19.58
N THR A 95 12.20 1.73 19.94
CA THR A 95 11.55 2.71 19.04
C THR A 95 12.42 2.97 17.81
N TRP A 96 13.73 3.13 18.00
CA TRP A 96 14.70 3.32 16.94
C TRP A 96 14.83 2.08 16.03
N SER A 97 14.82 0.88 16.60
CA SER A 97 14.87 -0.36 15.83
C SER A 97 13.59 -0.60 15.04
N ALA A 98 12.43 -0.26 15.62
CA ALA A 98 11.12 -0.35 14.99
C ALA A 98 11.02 0.67 13.84
N SER A 99 11.43 1.91 14.06
CA SER A 99 11.44 2.93 13.02
C SER A 99 12.42 2.58 11.90
N ARG A 100 13.59 2.02 12.21
CA ARG A 100 14.51 1.48 11.20
C ARG A 100 13.94 0.28 10.46
N ARG A 101 13.22 -0.61 11.13
CA ARG A 101 12.56 -1.75 10.49
C ARG A 101 11.49 -1.26 9.52
N VAL A 102 10.70 -0.27 9.88
CA VAL A 102 9.72 0.35 8.95
C VAL A 102 10.41 1.12 7.82
N ALA A 103 11.55 1.76 8.08
CA ALA A 103 12.31 2.46 7.05
C ALA A 103 13.03 1.50 6.07
N HIS A 104 13.52 0.36 6.55
CA HIS A 104 14.21 -0.67 5.74
C HIS A 104 13.25 -1.64 5.07
N SER A 105 12.14 -1.97 5.74
CA SER A 105 10.95 -2.50 5.11
C SER A 105 10.30 -1.36 4.33
N ARG A 106 11.00 -0.94 3.26
CA ARG A 106 10.36 -0.42 2.06
C ARG A 106 9.03 -1.16 1.96
N ILE A 107 7.94 -0.41 1.95
CA ILE A 107 6.71 -0.82 1.31
C ILE A 107 7.13 -1.14 -0.13
N GLY A 108 7.63 -2.36 -0.32
CA GLY A 108 8.01 -2.92 -1.58
C GLY A 108 6.71 -3.30 -2.21
N LEU A 109 6.07 -2.35 -2.87
CA LEU A 109 5.34 -2.68 -4.08
C LEU A 109 6.39 -2.63 -5.20
N PRO A 110 7.16 -3.71 -5.45
CA PRO A 110 8.10 -3.75 -6.58
C PRO A 110 7.40 -3.42 -7.90
N CYS A 111 6.09 -3.72 -8.04
CA CYS A 111 5.30 -3.29 -9.18
C CYS A 111 5.19 -1.76 -9.32
N THR A 112 4.99 -1.01 -8.24
CA THR A 112 4.78 0.45 -8.31
C THR A 112 6.07 1.21 -8.60
N ALA A 113 7.22 0.73 -8.12
CA ALA A 113 8.50 1.34 -8.45
C ALA A 113 8.82 1.19 -9.95
N GLU A 114 8.48 0.04 -10.53
CA GLU A 114 8.73 -0.26 -11.93
C GLU A 114 7.75 0.48 -12.85
N GLU A 115 6.49 0.61 -12.45
CA GLU A 115 5.48 1.42 -13.13
C GLU A 115 5.84 2.91 -13.12
N ILE A 116 6.25 3.46 -11.98
CA ILE A 116 6.71 4.85 -11.87
C ILE A 116 7.96 5.11 -12.72
N ARG A 117 8.87 4.12 -12.81
CA ARG A 117 10.06 4.21 -13.66
C ARG A 117 9.68 4.27 -15.14
N ARG A 118 8.75 3.41 -15.58
CA ARG A 118 8.23 3.40 -16.95
C ARG A 118 7.50 4.70 -17.30
N ASP A 119 6.73 5.26 -16.36
CA ASP A 119 6.02 6.53 -16.57
C ASP A 119 7.00 7.72 -16.69
N ARG A 120 8.11 7.69 -15.94
CA ARG A 120 9.19 8.68 -16.10
C ARG A 120 9.89 8.57 -17.45
N GLU A 121 10.17 7.36 -17.91
CA GLU A 121 10.76 7.12 -19.24
C GLU A 121 9.84 7.59 -20.36
N TRP A 122 8.53 7.34 -20.24
CA TRP A 122 7.54 7.79 -21.21
C TRP A 122 7.41 9.32 -21.24
N MET A 123 7.42 9.98 -20.08
CA MET A 123 7.47 11.45 -20.00
C MET A 123 8.78 12.04 -20.50
N ALA A 124 9.92 11.37 -20.29
CA ALA A 124 11.21 11.80 -20.82
C ALA A 124 11.25 11.73 -22.35
N ALA A 125 10.63 10.70 -22.94
CA ALA A 125 10.46 10.58 -24.39
C ALA A 125 9.57 11.71 -24.96
N LEU A 126 8.49 12.07 -24.26
CA LEU A 126 7.64 13.22 -24.65
C LEU A 126 8.35 14.57 -24.52
N LYS A 127 9.26 14.70 -23.53
CA LYS A 127 10.06 15.92 -23.32
C LYS A 127 11.12 16.12 -24.41
N ASN A 128 11.52 15.07 -25.13
CA ASN A 128 12.53 15.16 -26.19
C ASN A 128 11.97 14.70 -27.55
N PRO A 129 11.08 15.47 -28.19
CA PRO A 129 10.43 15.10 -29.46
C PRO A 129 11.34 15.18 -30.71
N ALA A 130 12.66 15.28 -30.56
CA ALA A 130 13.60 15.52 -31.66
C ALA A 130 14.51 14.32 -32.01
N GLY A 131 14.03 13.07 -31.84
CA GLY A 131 14.84 11.89 -32.13
C GLY A 131 14.06 10.61 -32.36
N GLY A 132 13.34 10.52 -33.48
CA GLY A 132 12.79 9.25 -33.98
C GLY A 132 11.27 9.16 -33.91
N ASN A 133 10.64 9.43 -35.04
CA ASN A 133 9.22 9.29 -35.30
C ASN A 133 8.71 7.84 -35.03
N PRO A 134 7.83 7.58 -34.04
CA PRO A 134 7.20 6.26 -33.85
C PRO A 134 6.12 5.95 -34.90
N ALA A 135 5.75 6.91 -35.76
CA ALA A 135 4.74 6.70 -36.81
C ALA A 135 5.24 5.83 -37.98
N ASN A 136 6.45 5.27 -37.91
CA ASN A 136 6.93 4.27 -38.86
C ASN A 136 6.72 2.82 -38.40
N ALA A 137 6.30 2.57 -37.16
CA ALA A 137 5.89 1.25 -36.70
C ALA A 137 4.41 1.01 -37.06
N SER A 138 4.11 0.91 -38.36
CA SER A 138 2.76 0.56 -38.82
C SER A 138 2.40 -0.89 -38.44
N PRO A 139 1.24 -1.13 -37.79
CA PRO A 139 0.72 -2.47 -37.49
C PRO A 139 0.25 -3.27 -38.73
N ALA A 140 0.39 -2.70 -39.94
CA ALA A 140 -0.04 -3.31 -41.19
C ALA A 140 0.79 -4.53 -41.63
N ALA A 141 2.02 -4.69 -41.12
CA ALA A 141 2.87 -5.83 -41.48
C ALA A 141 2.47 -7.16 -40.80
N ALA A 142 1.73 -7.11 -39.69
CA ALA A 142 1.37 -8.30 -38.91
C ALA A 142 0.15 -9.06 -39.45
N LEU A 143 -0.69 -8.42 -40.26
CA LEU A 143 -1.95 -9.00 -40.76
C LEU A 143 -1.82 -9.70 -42.13
N SER A 144 -0.67 -9.62 -42.79
CA SER A 144 -0.47 -10.21 -44.13
C SER A 144 -0.05 -11.70 -44.13
N GLN A 145 0.15 -12.31 -42.96
CA GLN A 145 0.67 -13.71 -42.87
C GLN A 145 -0.35 -14.74 -42.36
N SER A 146 -1.59 -14.33 -42.08
CA SER A 146 -2.68 -15.24 -41.67
C SER A 146 -3.63 -15.53 -42.84
N GLY A 147 -3.09 -15.93 -43.98
CA GLY A 147 -3.87 -16.15 -45.20
C GLY A 147 -3.17 -17.10 -46.16
N SER A 148 -3.03 -18.37 -45.76
CA SER A 148 -2.68 -19.47 -46.67
C SER A 148 -3.11 -20.80 -46.08
N ARG A 149 -4.38 -21.14 -46.30
CA ARG A 149 -4.89 -22.52 -46.23
C ARG A 149 -4.88 -23.06 -47.67
N PRO A 150 -4.19 -24.17 -47.93
CA PRO A 150 -4.85 -25.40 -48.40
C PRO A 150 -4.19 -26.62 -47.72
N ASP A 151 -4.64 -27.88 -47.74
CA ASP A 151 -5.68 -28.59 -48.46
C ASP A 151 -6.06 -29.82 -47.62
N VAL A 152 -7.21 -30.40 -47.97
CA VAL A 152 -7.75 -31.69 -47.58
C VAL A 152 -6.87 -32.84 -48.11
N THR A 153 -6.62 -33.86 -47.30
CA THR A 153 -6.73 -35.28 -47.75
C THR A 153 -6.95 -36.21 -46.56
N PRO A 154 -7.86 -37.21 -46.68
CA PRO A 154 -8.11 -38.24 -45.67
C PRO A 154 -7.26 -39.49 -45.93
N GLN A 155 -6.76 -40.11 -44.86
CA GLN A 155 -6.47 -41.54 -44.73
C GLN A 155 -6.75 -41.94 -43.29
#